data_AF-A0A1X3GJT1-F1
#
_entry.id   AF-A0A1X3GJT1-F1
#
_cell.length_a   1.000
_cell.length_b   1.000
_cell.length_c   1.000
_cell.angle_alpha   90.00
_cell.angle_beta   90.00
_cell.angle_gamma   90.00
#
_symmetry.space_group_name_H-M   'P 1'
#
loop_
_entity.id
_entity.type
_entity.pdbx_description
1 polymer ?
#
loop_
_entity_poly.entity_id
_entity_poly.type
_entity_poly.pdbx_seq_one_letter_code
_entity_poly.pdbx_strand_id
1 'polypeptide(L)'
;MSAPFVAKATAAFGQEKLVGTGEVVVFSYGGSFTENVFVPFTKATGIRVVDVTADFAEPQIKAMSAAKRVDWDIASISPFFSGYVEIQQAGTYEPIDYSLWDDEALNGALESARLKDAVVSFQNATMLVYDEHAFPNGGPMNWPTFGMWRNFQALGGSRAAVVQLSCCLP
;
A
#
# COMPACT_ATOMS: atom_id res chain seq x y z
N MET A 1 -14.86 16.55 10.30
CA MET A 1 -15.92 16.15 9.35
C MET A 1 -15.25 15.39 8.22
N SER A 2 -15.23 14.08 8.32
CA SER A 2 -14.64 13.17 7.32
C SER A 2 -15.54 13.14 6.09
N ALA A 3 -15.05 13.66 4.96
CA ALA A 3 -15.71 13.45 3.69
C ALA A 3 -15.70 11.93 3.40
N PRO A 4 -16.83 11.33 3.04
CA PRO A 4 -16.83 9.93 2.64
C PRO A 4 -16.08 9.86 1.31
N PHE A 5 -14.91 9.23 1.31
CA PHE A 5 -14.24 8.85 0.07
C PHE A 5 -15.04 7.69 -0.52
N VAL A 6 -16.16 8.02 -1.17
CA VAL A 6 -16.81 7.08 -2.08
C VAL A 6 -15.91 7.06 -3.30
N ALA A 7 -14.98 6.11 -3.33
CA ALA A 7 -14.40 5.67 -4.59
C ALA A 7 -15.57 5.20 -5.44
N LYS A 8 -16.08 6.06 -6.32
CA LYS A 8 -16.90 5.60 -7.43
C LYS A 8 -15.97 4.72 -8.23
N ALA A 9 -16.10 3.40 -8.10
CA ALA A 9 -15.55 2.47 -9.07
C ALA A 9 -15.99 2.99 -10.43
N THR A 10 -15.05 3.51 -11.21
CA THR A 10 -15.45 4.37 -12.30
C THR A 10 -16.20 3.56 -13.33
N ALA A 11 -17.37 4.09 -13.69
CA ALA A 11 -18.18 3.48 -14.71
C ALA A 11 -17.45 3.65 -16.04
N ALA A 12 -16.98 2.51 -16.56
CA ALA A 12 -16.75 2.24 -17.98
C ALA A 12 -15.39 2.63 -18.60
N PHE A 13 -14.38 1.77 -18.37
CA PHE A 13 -13.76 1.00 -19.46
C PHE A 13 -13.13 -0.29 -18.90
N GLY A 14 -13.90 -1.37 -18.77
CA GLY A 14 -13.30 -2.63 -18.33
C GLY A 14 -14.24 -3.77 -18.00
N GLN A 15 -15.50 -3.53 -17.62
CA GLN A 15 -16.35 -4.66 -17.19
C GLN A 15 -16.50 -5.76 -18.26
N GLU A 16 -16.66 -5.43 -19.54
CA GLU A 16 -16.76 -6.46 -20.58
C GLU A 16 -15.40 -7.06 -20.98
N LYS A 17 -14.29 -6.33 -20.81
CA LYS A 17 -12.94 -6.73 -21.25
C LYS A 17 -12.12 -7.41 -20.14
N LEU A 18 -12.51 -7.21 -18.88
CA LEU A 18 -11.85 -7.72 -17.68
C LEU A 18 -12.67 -8.83 -17.01
N VAL A 19 -13.88 -9.15 -17.51
CA VAL A 19 -14.61 -10.33 -17.05
C VAL A 19 -13.78 -11.57 -17.37
N GLY A 20 -13.43 -12.31 -16.31
CA GLY A 20 -12.57 -13.47 -16.39
C GLY A 20 -12.88 -14.46 -15.29
N THR A 21 -12.21 -15.59 -15.36
CA THR A 21 -12.23 -16.63 -14.33
C THR A 21 -10.80 -16.89 -13.89
N GLY A 22 -10.58 -17.09 -12.60
CA GLY A 22 -9.25 -17.40 -12.07
C GLY A 22 -8.98 -16.69 -10.75
N GLU A 23 -7.71 -16.57 -10.44
CA GLU A 23 -7.20 -16.02 -9.20
C GLU A 23 -6.02 -15.10 -9.50
N VAL A 24 -5.93 -14.00 -8.76
CA VAL A 24 -4.74 -13.16 -8.66
C VAL A 24 -4.29 -13.16 -7.20
N VAL A 25 -3.02 -13.52 -6.96
CA VAL A 25 -2.41 -13.54 -5.63
C VAL A 25 -1.69 -12.23 -5.39
N VAL A 26 -2.17 -11.47 -4.41
CA VAL A 26 -1.71 -10.12 -4.12
C VAL A 26 -1.12 -10.07 -2.72
N PHE A 27 0.16 -9.71 -2.63
CA PHE A 27 0.73 -9.31 -1.35
C PHE A 27 0.30 -7.88 -0.99
N SER A 28 -0.23 -7.72 0.22
CA SER A 28 -0.65 -6.42 0.77
C SER A 28 -0.27 -6.29 2.26
N TYR A 29 -0.39 -5.07 2.79
CA TYR A 29 -0.24 -4.80 4.23
C TYR A 29 -1.56 -5.04 5.01
N GLY A 30 -2.59 -5.57 4.35
CA GLY A 30 -3.92 -5.79 4.93
C GLY A 30 -4.69 -4.49 5.16
N GLY A 31 -5.69 -4.56 6.05
CA GLY A 31 -6.55 -3.42 6.39
C GLY A 31 -7.64 -3.18 5.35
N SER A 32 -7.92 -1.91 5.07
CA SER A 32 -9.08 -1.51 4.25
C SER A 32 -8.93 -1.80 2.75
N PHE A 33 -7.77 -2.32 2.30
CA PHE A 33 -7.53 -2.70 0.90
C PHE A 33 -8.48 -3.79 0.43
N THR A 34 -8.70 -4.81 1.25
CA THR A 34 -9.57 -5.94 0.91
C THR A 34 -10.98 -5.46 0.59
N GLU A 35 -11.54 -4.59 1.43
CA GLU A 35 -12.92 -4.11 1.28
C GLU A 35 -13.09 -3.07 0.18
N ASN A 36 -12.14 -2.14 0.02
CA ASN A 36 -12.30 -0.99 -0.87
C ASN A 36 -11.72 -1.21 -2.27
N VAL A 37 -10.85 -2.20 -2.46
CA VAL A 37 -10.19 -2.47 -3.75
C VAL A 37 -10.48 -3.90 -4.22
N PHE A 38 -10.17 -4.92 -3.41
CA PHE A 38 -10.20 -6.31 -3.88
C PHE A 38 -11.62 -6.86 -4.02
N VAL A 39 -12.53 -6.55 -3.09
CA VAL A 39 -13.95 -6.94 -3.18
C VAL A 39 -14.64 -6.26 -4.38
N PRO A 40 -14.53 -4.94 -4.59
CA PRO A 40 -15.05 -4.28 -5.78
C PRO A 40 -14.46 -4.83 -7.08
N PHE A 41 -13.16 -5.09 -7.13
CA PHE A 41 -12.50 -5.72 -8.28
C PHE A 41 -13.11 -7.09 -8.58
N THR A 42 -13.16 -7.99 -7.58
CA THR A 42 -13.73 -9.33 -7.74
C THR A 42 -15.19 -9.28 -8.21
N LYS A 43 -15.99 -8.34 -7.66
CA LYS A 43 -17.38 -8.15 -8.07
C LYS A 43 -17.49 -7.65 -9.51
N ALA A 44 -16.56 -6.79 -9.94
CA ALA A 44 -16.60 -6.20 -11.27
C ALA A 44 -16.09 -7.14 -12.37
N THR A 45 -15.14 -8.03 -12.06
CA THR A 45 -14.42 -8.88 -13.03
C THR A 45 -14.72 -10.37 -12.91
N GLY A 46 -15.19 -10.85 -11.75
CA GLY A 46 -15.34 -12.27 -11.45
C GLY A 46 -14.02 -12.99 -11.11
N ILE A 47 -12.88 -12.29 -11.16
CA ILE A 47 -11.56 -12.83 -10.81
C ILE A 47 -11.40 -12.78 -9.30
N ARG A 48 -11.03 -13.89 -8.67
CA ARG A 48 -10.81 -13.93 -7.21
C ARG A 48 -9.48 -13.27 -6.87
N VAL A 49 -9.46 -12.49 -5.80
CA VAL A 49 -8.21 -11.98 -5.22
C VAL A 49 -7.86 -12.81 -3.99
N VAL A 50 -6.66 -13.38 -3.96
CA VAL A 50 -6.07 -13.98 -2.76
C VAL A 50 -5.12 -12.98 -2.13
N ASP A 51 -5.53 -12.42 -1.00
CA ASP A 51 -4.77 -11.44 -0.23
C ASP A 51 -3.78 -12.15 0.70
N VAL A 52 -2.49 -12.00 0.42
CA VAL A 52 -1.39 -12.48 1.26
C VAL A 52 -0.89 -11.32 2.10
N THR A 53 -1.31 -11.28 3.36
CA THR A 53 -0.93 -10.19 4.27
C THR A 53 0.36 -10.50 5.03
N ALA A 54 1.36 -9.61 4.95
CA ALA A 54 2.51 -9.60 5.86
C ALA A 54 3.13 -8.20 5.97
N ASP A 55 4.17 -8.08 6.80
CA ASP A 55 4.81 -6.78 7.08
C ASP A 55 5.82 -6.36 5.99
N PHE A 56 6.52 -7.30 5.35
CA PHE A 56 7.56 -7.02 4.35
C PHE A 56 7.53 -8.05 3.21
N ALA A 57 7.52 -7.55 1.97
CA ALA A 57 7.46 -8.38 0.76
C ALA A 57 8.85 -8.83 0.30
N GLU A 58 9.86 -7.98 0.48
CA GLU A 58 11.13 -8.03 -0.25
C GLU A 58 11.94 -9.30 0.04
N PRO A 59 12.08 -9.77 1.30
CA PRO A 59 12.77 -11.03 1.58
C PRO A 59 12.08 -12.24 0.91
N GLN A 60 10.75 -12.22 0.84
CA GLN A 60 9.97 -13.32 0.28
C GLN A 60 10.04 -13.31 -1.26
N ILE A 61 9.99 -12.13 -1.89
CA ILE A 61 10.21 -11.98 -3.33
C ILE A 61 11.60 -12.51 -3.72
N LYS A 62 12.65 -12.14 -2.97
CA LYS A 62 14.01 -12.67 -3.23
C LYS A 62 14.08 -14.19 -3.10
N ALA A 63 13.42 -14.76 -2.08
CA ALA A 63 13.37 -16.20 -1.89
C ALA A 63 12.64 -16.92 -3.04
N MET A 64 11.48 -16.41 -3.46
CA MET A 64 10.70 -16.94 -4.59
C MET A 64 11.46 -16.87 -5.91
N SER A 65 12.12 -15.73 -6.17
CA SER A 65 12.97 -15.53 -7.35
C SER A 65 14.15 -16.51 -7.36
N ALA A 66 14.86 -16.66 -6.24
CA ALA A 66 15.96 -17.62 -6.11
C ALA A 66 15.51 -19.08 -6.27
N ALA A 67 14.30 -19.41 -5.80
CA ALA A 67 13.69 -20.72 -5.97
C ALA A 67 13.11 -20.95 -7.38
N LYS A 68 13.09 -19.93 -8.25
CA LYS A 68 12.42 -19.93 -9.56
C LYS A 68 10.96 -20.39 -9.49
N ARG A 69 10.29 -20.03 -8.40
CA ARG A 69 8.89 -20.35 -8.13
C ARG A 69 8.25 -19.12 -7.49
N VAL A 70 7.65 -18.29 -8.34
CA VAL A 70 6.95 -17.07 -7.94
C VAL A 70 5.49 -17.42 -7.73
N ASP A 71 5.04 -17.33 -6.47
CA ASP A 71 3.67 -17.65 -6.08
C ASP A 71 2.77 -16.39 -6.03
N TRP A 72 3.34 -15.18 -6.19
CA TRP A 72 2.60 -13.91 -6.13
C TRP A 72 2.57 -13.20 -7.49
N ASP A 73 1.42 -12.65 -7.85
CA ASP A 73 1.24 -11.89 -9.09
C ASP A 73 1.54 -10.40 -8.88
N ILE A 74 1.14 -9.85 -7.72
CA ILE A 74 1.32 -8.43 -7.38
C ILE A 74 1.89 -8.33 -5.97
N ALA A 75 2.85 -7.43 -5.76
CA ALA A 75 3.36 -7.11 -4.43
C ALA A 75 3.36 -5.61 -4.17
N SER A 76 2.74 -5.19 -3.07
CA SER A 76 2.90 -3.84 -2.52
C SER A 76 4.25 -3.71 -1.82
N ILE A 77 5.13 -2.83 -2.31
CA ILE A 77 6.50 -2.70 -1.84
C ILE A 77 6.75 -1.26 -1.42
N SER A 78 7.48 -1.07 -0.32
CA SER A 78 7.84 0.25 0.15
C SER A 78 9.08 0.78 -0.58
N PRO A 79 9.02 1.99 -1.18
CA PRO A 79 10.19 2.58 -1.84
C PRO A 79 11.23 3.10 -0.83
N PHE A 80 10.88 3.19 0.46
CA PHE A 80 11.79 3.68 1.51
C PHE A 80 12.89 2.67 1.86
N PHE A 81 12.65 1.39 1.56
CA PHE A 81 13.66 0.37 1.71
C PHE A 81 14.31 0.13 0.35
N SER A 82 15.63 0.01 0.32
CA SER A 82 16.42 -0.28 -0.89
C SER A 82 16.00 -1.56 -1.63
N GLY A 83 15.06 -2.32 -1.07
CA GLY A 83 14.54 -3.56 -1.62
C GLY A 83 13.88 -3.40 -3.00
N TYR A 84 13.14 -2.31 -3.27
CA TYR A 84 12.59 -2.11 -4.62
C TYR A 84 13.69 -2.04 -5.68
N VAL A 85 14.67 -1.14 -5.49
CA VAL A 85 15.76 -0.91 -6.46
C VAL A 85 16.62 -2.17 -6.62
N GLU A 86 16.94 -2.85 -5.53
CA GLU A 86 17.75 -4.08 -5.58
C GLU A 86 17.05 -5.20 -6.36
N ILE A 87 15.76 -5.42 -6.10
CA ILE A 87 14.98 -6.46 -6.78
C ILE A 87 14.73 -6.08 -8.25
N GLN A 88 14.53 -4.80 -8.54
CA GLN A 88 14.45 -4.27 -9.90
C GLN A 88 15.75 -4.53 -10.67
N GLN A 89 16.91 -4.21 -10.09
CA GLN A 89 18.22 -4.45 -10.70
C GLN A 89 18.50 -5.94 -10.94
N ALA A 90 17.94 -6.81 -10.09
CA ALA A 90 17.99 -8.26 -10.28
C ALA A 90 17.05 -8.76 -11.40
N GLY A 91 16.24 -7.89 -12.01
CA GLY A 91 15.34 -8.23 -13.13
C GLY A 91 14.18 -9.13 -12.73
N THR A 92 13.70 -9.03 -11.49
CA THR A 92 12.62 -9.90 -10.97
C THR A 92 11.21 -9.40 -11.34
N TYR A 93 11.05 -8.11 -11.66
CA TYR A 93 9.74 -7.54 -12.03
C TYR A 93 9.52 -7.56 -13.54
N GLU A 94 8.28 -7.83 -13.93
CA GLU A 94 7.82 -7.68 -15.30
C GLU A 94 7.49 -6.20 -15.59
N PRO A 95 7.78 -5.70 -16.81
CA PRO A 95 7.35 -4.36 -17.22
C PRO A 95 5.82 -4.24 -17.20
N ILE A 96 5.31 -3.06 -16.81
CA ILE A 96 3.88 -2.76 -16.86
C ILE A 96 3.50 -2.40 -18.30
N ASP A 97 2.51 -3.11 -18.83
CA ASP A 97 1.88 -2.75 -20.11
C ASP A 97 0.80 -1.69 -19.90
N TYR A 98 1.20 -0.42 -19.95
CA TYR A 98 0.29 0.71 -19.84
C TYR A 98 -0.67 0.85 -21.02
N SER A 99 -0.49 0.12 -22.12
CA SER A 99 -1.47 0.13 -23.22
C SER A 99 -2.80 -0.55 -22.87
N LEU A 100 -2.81 -1.32 -21.77
CA LEU A 100 -4.00 -1.95 -21.21
C LEU A 100 -4.82 -1.01 -20.32
N TRP A 101 -4.28 0.17 -19.98
CA TRP A 101 -4.93 1.14 -19.11
C TRP A 101 -5.81 2.08 -19.94
N ASP A 102 -6.96 2.47 -19.39
CA ASP A 102 -7.80 3.48 -20.01
C ASP A 102 -7.29 4.91 -19.73
N ASP A 103 -7.83 5.88 -20.47
CA ASP A 103 -7.44 7.28 -20.33
C ASP A 103 -7.69 7.80 -18.90
N GLU A 104 -8.71 7.30 -18.22
CA GLU A 104 -9.00 7.71 -16.86
C GLU A 104 -7.91 7.24 -15.88
N ALA A 105 -7.55 5.96 -15.91
CA ALA A 105 -6.48 5.40 -15.09
C ALA A 105 -5.13 6.05 -15.42
N LEU A 106 -4.86 6.32 -16.70
CA LEU A 106 -3.65 7.02 -17.12
C LEU A 106 -3.61 8.48 -16.65
N ASN A 107 -4.75 9.17 -16.59
CA ASN A 107 -4.80 10.56 -16.11
C ASN A 107 -4.90 10.66 -14.58
N GLY A 108 -5.44 9.63 -13.92
CA GLY A 108 -5.55 9.54 -12.47
C GLY A 108 -4.23 9.20 -11.77
N ALA A 109 -3.27 8.59 -12.47
CA ALA A 109 -1.92 8.39 -11.97
C ALA A 109 -0.96 9.43 -12.57
N LEU A 110 -0.26 10.19 -11.72
CA LEU A 110 0.80 11.08 -12.16
C LEU A 110 1.83 10.32 -13.01
N GLU A 111 2.36 10.95 -14.05
CA GLU A 111 3.36 10.31 -14.92
C GLU A 111 4.59 9.82 -14.15
N SER A 112 5.04 10.58 -13.14
CA SER A 112 6.13 10.21 -12.25
C SER A 112 5.82 9.02 -11.32
N ALA A 113 4.54 8.69 -11.14
CA ALA A 113 4.08 7.54 -10.37
C ALA A 113 3.98 6.26 -11.22
N ARG A 114 4.13 6.35 -12.55
CA ARG A 114 4.08 5.24 -13.50
C ARG A 114 5.50 4.84 -13.91
N LEU A 115 6.12 3.97 -13.13
CA LEU A 115 7.45 3.45 -13.42
C LEU A 115 7.37 2.32 -14.45
N LYS A 116 8.53 1.92 -14.98
CA LYS A 116 8.60 0.86 -16.00
C LYS A 116 7.99 -0.47 -15.54
N ASP A 117 8.16 -0.82 -14.28
CA ASP A 117 7.81 -2.13 -13.69
C ASP A 117 7.03 -2.01 -12.37
N ALA A 118 6.61 -0.79 -12.03
CA ALA A 118 5.84 -0.51 -10.82
C ALA A 118 4.95 0.73 -11.01
N VAL A 119 3.86 0.79 -10.25
CA VAL A 119 3.01 1.98 -10.14
C VAL A 119 2.80 2.30 -8.66
N VAL A 120 2.84 3.58 -8.30
CA VAL A 120 2.57 4.02 -6.93
C VAL A 120 1.08 3.85 -6.64
N SER A 121 0.71 2.92 -5.76
CA SER A 121 -0.67 2.61 -5.43
C SER A 121 -1.25 3.51 -4.32
N PHE A 122 -0.42 3.96 -3.38
CA PHE A 122 -0.80 4.89 -2.33
C PHE A 122 0.44 5.60 -1.77
N GLN A 123 0.22 6.74 -1.12
CA GLN A 123 1.24 7.41 -0.33
C GLN A 123 0.87 7.31 1.14
N ASN A 124 1.85 7.34 2.02
CA ASN A 124 1.60 7.40 3.45
C ASN A 124 2.47 8.45 4.13
N ALA A 125 2.00 8.92 5.28
CA ALA A 125 2.70 9.83 6.16
C ALA A 125 2.80 9.20 7.54
N THR A 126 4.02 9.12 8.05
CA THR A 126 4.28 8.70 9.43
C THR A 126 4.24 9.92 10.33
N MET A 127 3.24 9.98 11.20
CA MET A 127 2.97 11.11 12.09
C MET A 127 3.15 10.73 13.55
N LEU A 128 3.46 11.74 14.34
CA LEU A 128 3.46 11.67 15.78
C LEU A 128 2.06 11.95 16.31
N VAL A 129 1.51 11.02 17.12
CA VAL A 129 0.21 11.18 17.78
C VAL A 129 0.34 10.95 19.28
N TYR A 130 -0.53 11.60 20.06
CA TYR A 130 -0.57 11.46 21.51
C TYR A 130 -2.01 11.52 22.03
N ASP A 131 -2.24 10.94 23.20
CA ASP A 131 -3.51 11.00 23.92
C ASP A 131 -3.66 12.36 24.62
N GLU A 132 -4.64 13.17 24.20
CA GLU A 132 -4.89 14.50 24.80
C GLU A 132 -5.25 14.43 26.29
N HIS A 133 -5.84 13.33 26.78
CA HIS A 133 -6.10 13.15 28.20
C HIS A 133 -4.82 12.96 29.01
N ALA A 134 -3.82 12.34 28.39
CA ALA A 134 -2.50 12.16 28.98
C ALA A 134 -1.65 13.42 28.91
N PHE A 135 -1.88 14.27 27.91
CA PHE A 135 -1.14 15.50 27.65
C PHE A 135 -2.08 16.70 27.54
N PRO A 136 -2.79 17.08 28.63
CA PRO A 136 -3.77 18.17 28.59
C PRO A 136 -3.15 19.54 28.30
N ASN A 137 -1.83 19.67 28.45
CA ASN A 137 -1.07 20.90 28.18
C ASN A 137 -0.23 20.80 26.88
N GLY A 138 -0.54 19.85 26.01
CA GLY A 138 0.17 19.61 24.75
C GLY A 138 1.20 18.48 24.84
N GLY A 139 1.23 17.65 23.80
CA GLY A 139 2.13 16.51 23.66
C GLY A 139 3.44 16.85 22.92
N PRO A 140 4.26 15.83 22.61
CA PRO A 140 5.50 16.03 21.88
C PRO A 140 5.23 16.58 20.46
N MET A 141 5.94 17.65 20.09
CA MET A 141 5.73 18.38 18.81
C MET A 141 6.81 18.09 17.76
N ASN A 142 7.85 17.34 18.11
CA ASN A 142 8.96 17.01 17.20
C ASN A 142 9.65 15.69 17.61
N TRP A 143 10.39 15.10 16.68
CA TRP A 143 11.08 13.82 16.87
C TRP A 143 12.11 13.81 18.00
N PRO A 144 12.90 14.87 18.26
CA PRO A 144 13.78 14.90 19.43
C PRO A 144 13.03 14.89 20.77
N THR A 145 12.00 15.73 20.91
CA THR A 145 11.10 15.73 22.09
C THR A 145 10.42 14.37 22.24
N PHE A 146 10.15 13.70 21.12
CA PHE A 146 9.75 12.31 21.11
C PHE A 146 10.87 11.38 21.63
N GLY A 147 12.06 11.35 21.03
CA GLY A 147 13.15 10.46 21.46
C GLY A 147 13.58 10.61 22.93
N MET A 148 13.50 11.81 23.49
CA MET A 148 13.77 12.08 24.91
C MET A 148 12.70 11.53 25.87
N TRP A 149 11.50 11.23 25.37
CA TRP A 149 10.46 10.64 26.19
C TRP A 149 10.74 9.19 26.58
N ARG A 150 11.77 8.51 26.04
CA ARG A 150 12.13 7.10 26.37
C ARG A 150 12.20 6.74 27.88
N ASN A 151 12.09 7.69 28.80
CA ASN A 151 11.65 7.48 30.18
C ASN A 151 10.19 6.95 30.36
N PHE A 152 9.38 6.76 29.29
CA PHE A 152 7.96 6.35 29.40
C PHE A 152 7.71 4.99 30.01
N GLN A 153 8.69 4.09 30.01
CA GLN A 153 8.53 2.82 30.74
C GLN A 153 8.34 3.05 32.25
N ALA A 154 8.76 4.20 32.79
CA ALA A 154 8.56 4.56 34.20
C ALA A 154 7.15 5.14 34.51
N LEU A 155 6.30 5.43 33.51
CA LEU A 155 5.04 6.17 33.70
C LEU A 155 3.76 5.41 33.31
N GLY A 156 3.83 4.09 33.06
CA GLY A 156 2.63 3.25 32.99
C GLY A 156 1.80 3.41 31.70
N GLY A 157 2.36 2.97 30.58
CA GLY A 157 1.61 2.69 29.34
C GLY A 157 1.77 3.73 28.24
N SER A 158 1.82 3.25 26.99
CA SER A 158 2.08 3.99 25.75
C SER A 158 0.98 5.02 25.44
N ARG A 159 1.12 6.26 25.93
CA ARG A 159 0.18 7.37 25.69
C ARG A 159 0.60 8.30 24.54
N ALA A 160 1.73 8.03 23.91
CA ALA A 160 2.18 8.63 22.67
C ALA A 160 2.63 7.51 21.72
N ALA A 161 2.30 7.65 20.43
CA ALA A 161 2.55 6.63 19.42
C ALA A 161 3.02 7.26 18.11
N VAL A 162 3.68 6.44 17.31
CA VAL A 162 3.94 6.74 15.90
C VAL A 162 2.87 6.02 15.09
N VAL A 163 2.14 6.76 14.27
CA VAL A 163 1.08 6.21 13.43
C VAL A 163 1.36 6.53 11.97
N GLN A 164 1.18 5.54 11.10
CA GLN A 164 1.28 5.70 9.66
C GLN A 164 -0.13 5.89 9.08
N LEU A 165 -0.36 7.01 8.40
CA LEU A 165 -1.60 7.31 7.69
C LEU A 165 -1.37 7.14 6.20
N SER A 166 -2.17 6.30 5.55
CA SER A 166 -2.14 6.13 4.09
C SER A 166 -3.21 7.00 3.43
N CYS A 167 -2.83 7.76 2.41
CA CYS A 167 -3.73 8.45 1.50
C CYS A 167 -3.58 7.84 0.09
N CYS A 168 -4.71 7.58 -0.56
CA CYS A 168 -4.72 7.31 -2.00
C CYS A 168 -4.27 8.59 -2.75
N LEU A 169 -3.51 8.42 -3.83
CA LEU A 169 -3.15 9.54 -4.70
C LEU A 169 -4.44 10.18 -5.26
N PRO A 170 -4.50 11.53 -5.34
CA PRO A 170 -5.69 12.26 -5.78
C PRO A 170 -6.02 12.04 -7.25
#